data_AF-A0A7S2HJ82-F1
#
_entry.id   AF-A0A7S2HJ82-F1
#
_cell.length_a   1.000
_cell.length_b   1.000
_cell.length_c   1.000
_cell.angle_alpha   90.00
_cell.angle_beta   90.00
_cell.angle_gamma   90.00
#
_symmetry.space_group_name_H-M   'P 1'
#
loop_
_entity.id
_entity.type
_entity.pdbx_description
1 polymer ?
#
loop_
_entity_poly.entity_id
_entity_poly.type
_entity_poly.pdbx_seq_one_letter_code
_entity_poly.pdbx_strand_id
1 'polypeptide(L)'
;VFGFDFTRRTVQDTKAVARRRTRLEEAVDGCAVVCSTGTSIKAVLLTYVDLLANGVIYSSQAQVAVDMQRVLRMLRAGTAILDEIDMLMHPLRSEMNFPVGVLEDLDLCPERWLLPLHLLEPFCLPATLPASLAPSLASG
;
A
#
# COMPACT_ATOMS: atom_id res chain seq x y z
N VAL A 1 0.36 21.51 0.51
CA VAL A 1 -0.19 20.25 1.06
C VAL A 1 -1.66 20.19 0.71
N PHE A 2 -2.11 19.11 0.09
CA PHE A 2 -3.49 18.91 -0.36
C PHE A 2 -4.14 17.76 0.40
N GLY A 3 -5.32 17.98 0.98
CA GLY A 3 -6.09 16.93 1.64
C GLY A 3 -7.00 16.20 0.65
N PHE A 4 -6.80 14.89 0.51
CA PHE A 4 -7.65 14.02 -0.30
C PHE A 4 -8.53 13.14 0.59
N ASP A 5 -9.84 13.40 0.57
CA ASP A 5 -10.85 12.59 1.27
C ASP A 5 -11.85 12.00 0.27
N PHE A 6 -12.07 10.70 0.41
CA PHE A 6 -13.01 9.93 -0.40
C PHE A 6 -13.74 8.91 0.46
N THR A 7 -15.05 8.82 0.27
CA THR A 7 -15.90 7.83 0.95
C THR A 7 -16.78 7.13 -0.07
N ARG A 8 -17.18 5.89 0.19
CA ARG A 8 -18.09 5.14 -0.72
C ARG A 8 -19.41 5.89 -0.99
N ARG A 9 -19.89 6.75 -0.08
CA ARG A 9 -21.07 7.59 -0.32
C ARG A 9 -20.85 8.59 -1.47
N THR A 10 -19.61 9.03 -1.68
CA THR A 10 -19.25 9.98 -2.74
C THR A 10 -19.52 9.41 -4.13
N VAL A 11 -19.53 8.09 -4.30
CA VAL A 11 -19.78 7.39 -5.56
C VAL A 11 -21.16 7.70 -6.14
N GLN A 12 -22.14 8.01 -5.28
CA GLN A 12 -23.50 8.35 -5.71
C GLN A 12 -23.55 9.70 -6.46
N ASP A 13 -22.56 10.57 -6.29
CA ASP A 13 -22.47 11.86 -6.95
C ASP A 13 -21.27 11.90 -7.92
N THR A 14 -21.55 11.59 -9.19
CA THR A 14 -20.56 11.61 -10.28
C THR A 14 -19.85 12.97 -10.41
N LYS A 15 -20.55 14.09 -10.16
CA LYS A 15 -19.94 15.43 -10.24
C LYS A 15 -18.97 15.67 -9.10
N ALA A 16 -19.30 15.22 -7.88
CA ALA A 16 -18.39 15.29 -6.75
C ALA A 16 -17.14 14.43 -6.95
N VAL A 17 -17.27 13.26 -7.57
CA VAL A 17 -16.14 12.41 -7.98
C VAL A 17 -15.23 13.15 -8.96
N ALA A 18 -15.80 13.66 -10.06
CA ALA A 18 -15.05 14.38 -11.08
C ALA A 18 -14.32 15.60 -10.52
N ARG A 19 -14.99 16.38 -9.64
CA ARG A 19 -14.40 17.54 -8.97
C ARG A 19 -13.20 17.17 -8.10
N ARG A 20 -13.28 16.07 -7.34
CA ARG A 20 -12.18 15.60 -6.50
C ARG A 20 -10.99 15.13 -7.34
N ARG A 21 -11.26 14.43 -8.44
CA ARG A 21 -10.23 14.03 -9.42
C ARG A 21 -9.52 15.27 -10.00
N THR A 22 -10.25 16.29 -10.46
CA THR A 22 -9.63 17.56 -10.93
C THR A 22 -8.81 18.22 -9.81
N ARG A 23 -9.37 18.24 -8.58
CA ARG A 23 -8.69 18.57 -7.31
C ARG A 23 -7.27 18.01 -7.22
N LEU A 24 -7.22 16.70 -7.40
CA LEU A 24 -6.00 15.92 -7.28
C LEU A 24 -5.04 16.15 -8.44
N GLU A 25 -5.55 16.30 -9.67
CA GLU A 25 -4.74 16.63 -10.85
C GLU A 25 -4.03 17.98 -10.68
N GLU A 26 -4.76 19.02 -10.26
CA GLU A 26 -4.17 20.34 -9.96
C GLU A 26 -3.09 20.26 -8.87
N ALA A 27 -3.30 19.40 -7.86
CA ALA A 27 -2.31 19.18 -6.80
C ALA A 27 -1.06 18.45 -7.32
N VAL A 28 -1.22 17.47 -8.22
CA VAL A 28 -0.11 16.72 -8.84
C VAL A 28 0.69 17.64 -9.75
N ASP A 29 0.02 18.46 -10.58
CA ASP A 29 0.66 19.45 -11.45
C ASP A 29 1.46 20.49 -10.64
N GLY A 30 0.95 20.85 -9.46
CA GLY A 30 1.63 21.72 -8.50
C GLY A 30 2.71 21.03 -7.65
N CYS A 31 3.05 19.76 -7.93
CA CYS A 31 3.97 18.93 -7.13
C CYS A 31 3.66 18.94 -5.63
N ALA A 32 2.38 18.99 -5.26
CA ALA A 32 1.95 19.10 -3.88
C ALA A 32 2.05 17.75 -3.15
N VAL A 33 2.39 17.81 -1.85
CA VAL A 33 2.22 16.67 -0.94
C VAL A 33 0.73 16.42 -0.74
N VAL A 34 0.27 15.20 -1.03
CA VAL A 34 -1.12 14.76 -0.85
C VAL A 34 -1.25 13.98 0.46
N CYS A 35 -2.06 14.49 1.37
CA CYS A 35 -2.42 13.82 2.62
C CYS A 35 -3.78 13.14 2.46
N SER A 36 -3.87 11.85 2.76
CA SER A 36 -5.11 11.10 2.77
C SER A 36 -5.18 10.16 3.97
N THR A 37 -6.37 9.63 4.24
CA THR A 37 -6.56 8.57 5.24
C THR A 37 -6.49 7.20 4.56
N GLY A 38 -6.01 6.18 5.28
CA GLY A 38 -6.03 4.79 4.77
C GLY A 38 -7.45 4.34 4.38
N THR A 39 -8.47 4.84 5.06
CA THR A 39 -9.88 4.60 4.72
C THR A 39 -10.29 5.21 3.39
N SER A 40 -9.79 6.41 3.05
CA SER A 40 -10.06 7.08 1.77
C SER A 40 -9.41 6.34 0.60
N ILE A 41 -8.13 5.97 0.74
CA ILE A 41 -7.41 5.19 -0.28
C ILE A 41 -8.10 3.84 -0.51
N LYS A 42 -8.46 3.14 0.57
CA LYS A 42 -9.21 1.89 0.52
C LYS A 42 -10.57 2.08 -0.15
N ALA A 43 -11.28 3.17 0.14
CA ALA A 43 -12.57 3.45 -0.48
C ALA A 43 -12.46 3.66 -1.99
N VAL A 44 -11.44 4.37 -2.48
CA VAL A 44 -11.18 4.53 -3.93
C VAL A 44 -10.90 3.19 -4.59
N LEU A 45 -9.96 2.41 -4.04
CA LEU A 45 -9.56 1.12 -4.59
C LEU A 45 -10.74 0.15 -4.65
N LEU A 46 -11.43 -0.01 -3.54
CA LEU A 46 -12.57 -0.93 -3.47
C LEU A 46 -13.71 -0.48 -4.38
N THR A 47 -13.95 0.82 -4.51
CA THR A 47 -14.95 1.32 -5.47
C THR A 47 -14.58 0.92 -6.90
N TYR A 48 -13.31 1.10 -7.30
CA TYR A 48 -12.86 0.70 -8.62
C TYR A 48 -13.00 -0.81 -8.85
N VAL A 49 -12.58 -1.63 -7.88
CA VAL A 49 -12.72 -3.09 -7.94
C VAL A 49 -14.19 -3.51 -8.01
N ASP A 50 -15.06 -2.92 -7.19
CA ASP A 50 -16.50 -3.20 -7.19
C ASP A 50 -17.12 -2.87 -8.56
N LEU A 51 -16.74 -1.75 -9.17
CA LEU A 51 -17.22 -1.35 -10.50
C LEU A 51 -16.74 -2.32 -11.60
N LEU A 52 -15.49 -2.80 -11.51
CA LEU A 52 -14.97 -3.81 -12.44
C LEU A 52 -15.66 -5.16 -12.26
N ALA A 53 -15.81 -5.63 -11.02
CA ALA A 53 -16.41 -6.92 -10.71
C ALA A 53 -17.90 -7.00 -11.12
N ASN A 54 -18.62 -5.90 -11.00
CA ASN A 54 -20.04 -5.82 -11.39
C ASN A 54 -20.25 -5.56 -12.90
N GLY A 55 -19.20 -5.60 -13.73
CA GLY A 55 -19.35 -5.59 -15.19
C GLY A 55 -19.85 -4.26 -15.77
N VAL A 56 -19.48 -3.13 -15.16
CA VAL A 56 -20.03 -1.79 -15.44
C VAL A 56 -19.51 -1.13 -16.72
N ILE A 57 -18.76 -1.83 -17.58
CA ILE A 57 -18.10 -1.25 -18.77
C ILE A 57 -19.11 -0.52 -19.71
N TYR A 58 -20.42 -0.82 -19.64
CA TYR A 58 -21.48 -0.17 -20.42
C TYR A 58 -22.50 0.68 -19.62
N SER A 59 -22.32 0.87 -18.32
CA SER A 59 -23.35 1.53 -17.48
C SER A 59 -23.04 3.02 -17.23
N SER A 60 -24.03 3.76 -16.72
CA SER A 60 -23.88 5.18 -16.31
C SER A 60 -22.76 5.41 -15.29
N GLN A 61 -22.31 4.34 -14.61
CA GLN A 61 -21.20 4.36 -13.65
C GLN A 61 -19.82 4.14 -14.30
N ALA A 62 -19.75 3.92 -15.62
CA ALA A 62 -18.48 3.79 -16.35
C ALA A 62 -17.58 5.02 -16.16
N GLN A 63 -18.17 6.22 -16.12
CA GLN A 63 -17.42 7.46 -15.88
C GLN A 63 -16.75 7.48 -14.50
N VAL A 64 -17.45 6.98 -13.48
CA VAL A 64 -16.89 6.89 -12.12
C VAL A 64 -15.72 5.90 -12.10
N ALA A 65 -15.83 4.77 -12.79
CA ALA A 65 -14.75 3.80 -12.90
C ALA A 65 -13.51 4.41 -13.57
N VAL A 66 -13.69 5.17 -14.65
CA VAL A 66 -12.60 5.90 -15.34
C VAL A 66 -11.96 6.93 -14.41
N ASP A 67 -12.76 7.68 -13.65
CA ASP A 67 -12.23 8.68 -12.72
C ASP A 67 -11.47 8.02 -11.55
N MET A 68 -11.96 6.91 -11.00
CA MET A 68 -11.23 6.14 -9.99
C MET A 68 -9.92 5.57 -10.54
N GLN A 69 -9.95 5.05 -11.78
CA GLN A 69 -8.75 4.56 -12.45
C GLN A 69 -7.69 5.67 -12.58
N ARG A 70 -8.09 6.89 -12.95
CA ARG A 70 -7.21 8.05 -13.04
C ARG A 70 -6.60 8.41 -11.68
N VAL A 71 -7.42 8.46 -10.64
CA VAL A 71 -6.95 8.70 -9.27
C VAL A 71 -5.91 7.65 -8.85
N LEU A 72 -6.19 6.36 -9.05
CA LEU A 72 -5.26 5.29 -8.71
C LEU A 72 -3.94 5.36 -9.50
N ARG A 73 -4.01 5.77 -10.78
CA ARG A 73 -2.79 5.99 -11.59
C ARG A 73 -1.94 7.13 -11.06
N MET A 74 -2.55 8.25 -10.67
CA MET A 74 -1.83 9.38 -10.08
C MET A 74 -1.16 8.98 -8.76
N LEU A 75 -1.87 8.25 -7.89
CA LEU A 75 -1.31 7.74 -6.64
C LEU A 75 -0.13 6.79 -6.89
N ARG A 76 -0.25 5.90 -7.88
CA ARG A 76 0.84 4.99 -8.27
C ARG A 76 2.05 5.72 -8.88
N ALA A 77 1.83 6.83 -9.58
CA ALA A 77 2.89 7.64 -10.16
C ALA A 77 3.57 8.56 -9.14
N GLY A 78 3.02 8.70 -7.93
CA GLY A 78 3.65 9.44 -6.85
C GLY A 78 4.98 8.84 -6.41
N THR A 79 5.88 9.69 -5.90
CA THR A 79 7.23 9.28 -5.50
C THR A 79 7.24 8.32 -4.31
N ALA A 80 6.36 8.54 -3.33
CA ALA A 80 6.25 7.71 -2.15
C ALA A 80 4.83 7.79 -1.55
N ILE A 81 4.36 6.67 -1.02
CA ILE A 81 3.15 6.60 -0.19
C ILE A 81 3.62 6.28 1.22
N LEU A 82 3.29 7.16 2.17
CA LEU A 82 3.70 7.05 3.56
C LEU A 82 2.43 6.87 4.39
N ASP A 83 2.30 5.71 5.04
CA ASP A 83 1.29 5.49 6.08
C ASP A 83 1.93 5.72 7.46
N GLU A 84 1.12 6.08 8.46
CA GLU A 84 1.59 6.36 9.83
C GLU A 84 2.75 7.36 9.88
N ILE A 85 2.60 8.51 9.21
CA ILE A 85 3.63 9.56 9.18
C ILE A 85 3.99 10.08 10.57
N ASP A 86 3.06 10.03 11.52
CA ASP A 86 3.31 10.32 12.92
C ASP A 86 4.25 9.29 13.54
N MET A 87 4.13 7.99 13.24
CA MET A 87 5.14 7.00 13.65
C MET A 87 6.49 7.20 12.96
N LEU A 88 6.49 7.60 11.68
CA LEU A 88 7.71 7.90 10.92
C LEU A 88 8.42 9.16 11.41
N MET A 89 7.67 10.17 11.84
CA MET A 89 8.21 11.46 12.29
C MET A 89 8.30 11.57 13.82
N HIS A 90 7.83 10.59 14.58
CA HIS A 90 7.90 10.65 16.04
C HIS A 90 9.37 10.59 16.47
N PRO A 91 9.90 11.62 17.17
CA PRO A 91 11.32 11.69 17.49
C PRO A 91 11.85 10.45 18.24
N LEU A 92 11.02 9.87 19.14
CA LEU A 92 11.40 8.73 19.98
C LEU A 92 11.18 7.34 19.36
N ARG A 93 10.39 7.21 18.28
CA ARG A 93 10.20 5.93 17.55
C ARG A 93 11.02 5.89 16.26
N SER A 94 11.31 7.04 15.66
CA SER A 94 12.15 7.15 14.46
C SER A 94 13.64 6.93 14.75
N GLU A 95 14.13 7.22 15.97
CA GLU A 95 15.49 6.86 16.43
C GLU A 95 15.69 5.33 16.55
N MET A 96 14.64 4.56 16.82
CA MET A 96 14.76 3.10 17.03
C MET A 96 14.90 2.30 15.71
N ASN A 97 14.83 2.96 14.55
CA ASN A 97 14.93 2.32 13.23
C ASN A 97 15.98 2.96 12.30
N PHE A 98 16.74 3.96 12.76
CA PHE A 98 17.87 4.52 12.01
C PHE A 98 19.14 4.31 12.81
N PRO A 99 20.21 3.72 12.22
CA PRO A 99 21.44 3.51 12.97
C PRO A 99 22.05 4.87 13.31
N VAL A 100 22.02 5.23 14.59
CA VAL A 100 22.82 6.32 15.15
C VAL A 100 23.80 5.66 16.11
N GLY A 101 25.04 5.47 15.67
CA GLY A 101 26.07 4.76 16.44
C GLY A 101 26.90 3.80 15.58
N VAL A 102 27.77 3.04 16.23
CA VAL A 102 28.50 1.94 15.58
C VAL A 102 27.48 0.88 15.17
N LEU A 103 27.58 0.39 13.93
CA LEU A 103 26.76 -0.72 13.47
C LEU A 103 27.16 -1.96 14.28
N GLU A 104 26.28 -2.37 15.19
CA GLU A 104 26.39 -3.63 15.90
C GLU A 104 25.49 -4.66 15.23
N ASP A 105 25.98 -5.89 15.15
CA ASP A 105 25.14 -7.00 14.71
C ASP A 105 23.95 -7.14 15.67
N LEU A 106 22.75 -7.29 15.11
CA LEU A 106 21.57 -7.58 15.91
C LEU A 106 21.82 -8.85 16.74
N ASP A 107 21.32 -8.89 17.98
CA ASP A 107 21.37 -10.10 18.78
C ASP A 107 20.84 -11.29 17.96
N LEU A 108 21.66 -12.33 17.88
CA LEU A 108 21.45 -13.56 17.11
C LEU A 108 21.54 -13.39 15.59
N CYS A 109 22.15 -12.34 15.03
CA CYS A 109 22.45 -12.27 13.60
C CYS A 109 23.43 -13.41 13.21
N PRO A 110 23.18 -14.19 12.13
CA PRO A 110 22.04 -14.13 11.20
C PRO A 110 20.81 -14.96 11.63
N GLU A 111 20.96 -15.85 12.60
CA GLU A 111 19.96 -16.84 13.08
C GLU A 111 18.62 -16.24 13.56
N ARG A 112 18.61 -14.95 13.93
CA ARG A 112 17.44 -14.19 14.38
C ARG A 112 16.24 -14.36 13.46
N TRP A 113 16.49 -14.40 12.15
CA TRP A 113 15.45 -14.56 11.15
C TRP A 113 15.29 -16.01 10.71
N LEU A 114 16.33 -16.83 10.78
CA LEU A 114 16.28 -18.25 10.40
C LEU A 114 15.27 -19.02 11.26
N LEU A 115 15.24 -18.82 12.58
CA LEU A 115 14.30 -19.55 13.44
C LEU A 115 12.83 -19.20 13.13
N PRO A 116 12.41 -17.93 13.08
CA PRO A 116 11.07 -17.57 12.62
C PRO A 116 10.75 -18.04 11.20
N LEU A 117 11.70 -17.97 10.26
CA LEU A 117 11.54 -18.47 8.90
C LEU A 117 11.31 -19.98 8.86
N HIS A 118 12.06 -20.77 9.63
CA HIS A 118 11.87 -22.21 9.76
C HIS A 118 10.53 -22.58 10.41
N LEU A 119 10.06 -21.77 11.37
CA LEU A 119 8.73 -21.96 11.96
C LEU A 119 7.60 -21.63 10.98
N LEU A 120 7.84 -20.69 10.04
CA LEU A 120 6.86 -20.27 9.03
C LEU A 120 6.96 -21.06 7.72
N GLU A 121 8.05 -21.77 7.49
CA GLU A 121 8.31 -22.58 6.29
C GLU A 121 7.16 -23.53 5.92
N PRO A 122 6.51 -24.24 6.86
CA PRO A 122 5.35 -25.09 6.56
C PRO A 122 4.12 -24.34 6.05
N PHE A 123 4.00 -23.05 6.37
CA PHE A 123 2.87 -22.21 5.95
C PHE A 123 3.15 -21.50 4.61
N CYS A 124 4.42 -21.28 4.28
CA CYS A 124 4.83 -20.53 3.08
C CYS A 124 5.16 -21.42 1.89
N LEU A 125 5.50 -22.70 2.10
CA LEU A 125 5.72 -23.63 1.01
C LEU A 125 4.39 -24.22 0.50
N PRO A 126 4.17 -24.31 -0.83
CA PRO A 126 3.07 -25.10 -1.36
C PRO A 126 3.24 -26.55 -0.92
N ALA A 127 2.14 -27.21 -0.55
CA ALA A 127 2.07 -28.55 0.06
C ALA A 127 2.64 -29.72 -0.78
N THR A 128 3.42 -29.44 -1.82
CA THR A 128 3.99 -30.44 -2.73
C THR A 128 5.44 -30.08 -3.05
N LEU A 129 6.34 -30.33 -2.11
CA LEU A 129 7.74 -30.55 -2.44
C LEU A 129 8.10 -31.99 -2.04
N PRO A 130 8.49 -32.85 -2.99
CA PRO A 130 8.86 -34.23 -2.68
C PRO A 130 10.10 -34.25 -1.78
N ALA A 131 10.14 -35.20 -0.85
CA ALA A 131 11.16 -35.37 0.18
C ALA A 131 12.61 -35.54 -0.34
N SER A 132 12.84 -35.56 -1.65
CA SER A 132 14.16 -35.71 -2.28
C SER A 132 14.97 -34.41 -2.36
N LEU A 133 14.40 -33.25 -2.02
CA LEU A 133 15.05 -31.94 -2.10
C LEU A 133 15.30 -31.27 -0.74
N ALA A 134 15.11 -32.00 0.37
CA ALA A 134 15.52 -31.50 1.68
C ALA A 134 17.03 -31.20 1.64
N PRO A 135 17.47 -29.94 1.83
CA PRO A 135 18.89 -29.63 1.84
C PRO A 135 19.51 -30.29 3.07
N SER A 136 20.56 -31.08 2.84
CA SER A 136 21.40 -31.65 3.89
C SER A 136 22.21 -30.53 4.56
N LEU A 137 21.56 -29.67 5.36
CA LEU A 137 22.21 -28.67 6.18
C LEU A 137 22.60 -29.30 7.53
N ALA A 138 23.58 -30.20 7.47
CA ALA A 138 24.34 -30.68 8.61
C ALA A 138 25.72 -31.16 8.14
N SER A 139 26.62 -30.23 7.80
CA SER A 139 28.07 -30.41 7.90
C SER A 139 28.79 -29.12 7.48
N GLY A 140 29.40 -28.43 8.45
CA GLY A 140 30.19 -27.23 8.26
C GLY A 140 30.06 -26.27 9.42
#